data_AF-A0A7G2JYC1-F1
#
_entry.id   AF-A0A7G2JYC1-F1
#
_cell.length_a   1.000
_cell.length_b   1.000
_cell.length_c   1.000
_cell.angle_alpha   90.00
_cell.angle_beta   90.00
_cell.angle_gamma   90.00
#
_symmetry.space_group_name_H-M   'P 1'
#
loop_
_entity.id
_entity.type
_entity.pdbx_description
1 polymer ?
#
loop_
_entity_poly.entity_id
_entity_poly.type
_entity_poly.pdbx_seq_one_letter_code
_entity_poly.pdbx_strand_id
1 'polypeptide(L)'
;MQPNDITFYQRFEADILAGRKTITIRDDSESHFKAGDILRVGRFEDNQYFCTIEVLSVSPITPDELTEQHAKQENMCLAELLEVIKAI
;
A
#
# COMPACT_ATOMS: atom_id res chain seq x y z
N MET A 1 -19.98 10.77 -6.43
CA MET A 1 -18.55 10.48 -6.68
C MET A 1 -18.36 9.00 -6.41
N GLN A 2 -17.64 8.28 -7.26
CA GLN A 2 -17.35 6.87 -7.01
C GLN A 2 -16.35 6.78 -5.86
N PRO A 3 -16.54 5.88 -4.88
CA PRO A 3 -15.55 5.66 -3.83
C PRO A 3 -14.22 5.18 -4.44
N ASN A 4 -13.11 5.51 -3.79
CA ASN A 4 -11.81 4.94 -4.14
C ASN A 4 -11.74 3.51 -3.61
N ASP A 5 -11.07 2.64 -4.36
CA ASP A 5 -10.93 1.23 -4.00
C ASP A 5 -9.81 1.03 -2.98
N ILE A 6 -8.80 1.90 -3.00
CA ILE A 6 -7.66 1.88 -2.07
C ILE A 6 -7.19 3.31 -1.78
N THR A 7 -6.64 3.51 -0.59
CA THR A 7 -6.05 4.80 -0.21
C THR A 7 -4.58 4.68 0.18
N PHE A 8 -3.84 5.79 0.02
CA PHE A 8 -2.46 5.95 0.46
C PHE A 8 -2.29 7.31 1.12
N TYR A 9 -1.35 7.42 2.06
CA TYR A 9 -0.98 8.72 2.62
C TYR A 9 -0.47 9.66 1.53
N GLN A 10 -0.81 10.95 1.62
CA GLN A 10 -0.41 11.98 0.67
C GLN A 10 1.09 12.00 0.37
N ARG A 11 1.94 11.69 1.38
CA ARG A 11 3.40 11.61 1.22
C ARG A 11 3.86 10.64 0.13
N PHE A 12 3.06 9.61 -0.17
CA PHE A 12 3.37 8.61 -1.19
C PHE A 12 2.85 8.98 -2.58
N GLU A 13 2.01 9.99 -2.74
CA GLU A 13 1.45 10.37 -4.04
C GLU A 13 2.54 10.61 -5.08
N ALA A 14 3.56 11.41 -4.74
CA ALA A 14 4.66 11.71 -5.65
C ALA A 14 5.54 10.49 -5.95
N ASP A 15 5.61 9.50 -5.05
CA ASP A 15 6.37 8.28 -5.26
C ASP A 15 5.60 7.26 -6.11
N ILE A 16 4.28 7.18 -5.93
CA ILE A 16 3.38 6.33 -6.73
C ILE A 16 3.28 6.88 -8.15
N LEU A 17 3.04 8.19 -8.32
CA LEU A 17 2.97 8.83 -9.63
C LEU A 17 4.29 8.74 -10.40
N ALA A 18 5.43 8.73 -9.69
CA ALA A 18 6.74 8.55 -10.29
C ALA A 18 7.15 7.07 -10.49
N GLY A 19 6.30 6.10 -10.10
CA GLY A 19 6.61 4.67 -10.18
C GLY A 19 7.75 4.21 -9.27
N ARG A 20 8.10 4.99 -8.24
CA ARG A 20 9.15 4.65 -7.26
C ARG A 20 8.61 3.75 -6.15
N LYS A 21 7.34 3.93 -5.76
CA LYS A 21 6.62 3.01 -4.88
C LYS A 21 5.84 2.02 -5.71
N THR A 22 6.21 0.74 -5.63
CA THR A 22 5.64 -0.33 -6.46
C THR A 22 5.05 -1.46 -5.64
N ILE A 23 5.34 -1.52 -4.33
CA ILE A 23 4.75 -2.48 -3.41
C ILE A 23 4.03 -1.77 -2.26
N THR A 24 3.03 -2.44 -1.72
CA THR A 24 2.26 -2.01 -0.55
C THR A 24 1.87 -3.23 0.27
N ILE A 25 1.80 -3.08 1.59
CA ILE A 25 1.33 -4.10 2.52
C ILE A 25 -0.03 -3.65 3.07
N ARG A 26 -0.95 -4.59 3.21
CA ARG A 26 -2.31 -4.39 3.75
C ARG A 26 -2.62 -5.50 4.73
N ASP A 27 -3.50 -5.23 5.67
CA ASP A 27 -3.97 -6.25 6.60
C ASP A 27 -4.94 -7.23 5.91
N ASP A 28 -5.23 -8.34 6.58
CA ASP A 28 -6.10 -9.40 6.04
C ASP A 28 -7.52 -8.90 5.73
N SER A 29 -8.04 -7.94 6.52
CA SER A 29 -9.36 -7.35 6.29
C SER A 29 -9.43 -6.53 5.00
N GLU A 30 -8.29 -6.00 4.55
CA GLU A 30 -8.11 -5.26 3.30
C GLU A 30 -7.47 -6.12 2.18
N SER A 31 -7.43 -7.45 2.32
CA SER A 31 -6.74 -8.36 1.39
C SER A 31 -7.57 -8.83 0.18
N HIS A 32 -8.78 -8.30 -0.02
CA HIS A 32 -9.73 -8.80 -1.01
C HIS A 32 -9.33 -8.56 -2.48
N PHE A 33 -8.22 -7.85 -2.72
CA PHE A 33 -7.67 -7.56 -4.04
C PHE A 33 -7.06 -8.78 -4.72
N LYS A 34 -7.09 -8.79 -6.05
CA LYS A 34 -6.56 -9.86 -6.90
C LYS A 34 -5.68 -9.30 -8.01
N ALA A 35 -4.76 -10.13 -8.51
CA ALA A 35 -3.98 -9.79 -9.69
C ALA A 35 -4.90 -9.49 -10.89
N GLY A 36 -4.63 -8.39 -11.59
CA GLY A 36 -5.44 -7.84 -12.67
C GLY A 36 -6.51 -6.85 -12.23
N ASP A 37 -6.70 -6.62 -10.92
CA ASP A 37 -7.63 -5.59 -10.45
C ASP A 37 -7.10 -4.19 -10.82
N ILE A 38 -8.01 -3.36 -11.35
CA ILE A 38 -7.76 -1.96 -11.67
C ILE A 38 -8.36 -1.11 -10.55
N LEU A 39 -7.51 -0.56 -9.69
CA LEU A 39 -7.91 0.10 -8.47
C LEU A 39 -7.83 1.62 -8.61
N ARG A 40 -8.91 2.28 -8.20
CA ARG A 40 -8.97 3.73 -8.06
C ARG A 40 -8.29 4.14 -6.77
N VAL A 41 -7.23 4.94 -6.88
CA VAL A 41 -6.39 5.33 -5.75
C VAL A 41 -6.75 6.72 -5.25
N GLY A 42 -7.03 6.81 -3.95
CA GLY A 42 -7.28 8.05 -3.24
C GLY A 42 -6.24 8.38 -2.17
N ARG A 43 -6.18 9.64 -1.76
CA ARG A 43 -5.44 10.03 -0.55
C ARG A 43 -6.19 9.57 0.69
N PHE A 44 -5.47 9.09 1.70
CA PHE A 44 -6.08 8.69 2.96
C PHE A 44 -6.69 9.89 3.72
N GLU A 45 -6.06 11.06 3.63
CA GLU A 45 -6.42 12.25 4.41
C GLU A 45 -7.75 12.90 3.99
N ASP A 46 -8.04 12.96 2.69
CA ASP A 46 -9.21 13.67 2.13
C ASP A 46 -10.02 12.83 1.13
N ASN A 47 -9.62 11.57 0.92
CA ASN A 47 -10.20 10.66 -0.07
C ASN A 47 -10.20 11.21 -1.50
N GLN A 48 -9.30 12.16 -1.81
CA GLN A 48 -9.17 12.72 -3.14
C GLN A 48 -8.50 11.70 -4.06
N TYR A 49 -9.19 11.36 -5.14
CA TYR A 49 -8.63 10.55 -6.23
C TYR A 49 -7.41 11.23 -6.84
N PHE A 50 -6.34 10.46 -7.07
CA PHE A 50 -5.15 10.97 -7.76
C PHE A 50 -4.64 10.09 -8.91
N CYS A 51 -4.81 8.77 -8.87
CA CYS A 51 -4.46 7.91 -10.01
C CYS A 51 -5.22 6.57 -9.97
N THR A 52 -5.05 5.79 -11.03
CA THR A 52 -5.50 4.40 -11.11
C THR A 52 -4.27 3.51 -11.23
N ILE A 53 -4.26 2.39 -10.52
CA ILE A 53 -3.19 1.40 -10.56
C ILE A 53 -3.73 0.03 -10.95
N GLU A 54 -2.85 -0.83 -11.44
CA GLU A 54 -3.14 -2.24 -11.67
C GLU A 54 -2.41 -3.10 -10.65
N VAL A 55 -3.12 -4.04 -10.04
CA VAL A 55 -2.51 -5.02 -9.13
C VAL A 55 -1.83 -6.10 -9.95
N LEU A 56 -0.51 -6.14 -9.94
CA LEU A 56 0.24 -7.14 -10.71
C LEU A 56 0.28 -8.51 -10.03
N SER A 57 0.38 -8.54 -8.70
CA SER A 57 0.43 -9.77 -7.90
C SER A 57 -0.01 -9.49 -6.47
N VAL A 58 -0.59 -10.49 -5.83
CA VAL A 58 -0.93 -10.48 -4.39
C VAL A 58 -0.31 -11.71 -3.78
N SER A 59 0.52 -11.51 -2.76
CA SER A 59 1.19 -12.59 -2.05
C SER A 59 1.00 -12.37 -0.55
N PRO A 60 0.55 -13.39 0.20
CA PRO A 60 0.59 -13.32 1.66
C PRO A 60 2.05 -13.27 2.10
N ILE A 61 2.33 -12.43 3.09
CA ILE A 61 3.66 -12.30 3.68
C ILE A 61 3.54 -12.41 5.18
N THR A 62 4.39 -13.22 5.80
CA THR A 62 4.49 -13.30 7.25
C THR A 62 5.38 -12.18 7.79
N PRO A 63 5.18 -11.72 9.04
CA PRO A 63 6.05 -10.70 9.63
C PRO A 63 7.54 -11.07 9.58
N ASP A 64 7.86 -12.36 9.68
CA ASP A 64 9.23 -12.89 9.61
C ASP A 64 9.86 -12.79 8.21
N GLU A 65 9.04 -12.61 7.16
CA GLU A 65 9.49 -12.44 5.77
C GLU A 65 9.68 -10.96 5.39
N LEU A 66 9.32 -10.03 6.27
CA LEU A 66 9.53 -8.60 6.05
C LEU A 66 11.02 -8.27 6.12
N THR A 67 11.46 -7.49 5.15
CA THR A 67 12.86 -7.07 5.02
C THR A 67 12.97 -5.55 5.09
N GLU A 68 14.18 -5.03 5.31
CA GLU A 68 14.43 -3.58 5.27
C GLU A 68 14.00 -2.93 3.95
N GLN A 69 13.98 -3.69 2.84
CA GLN A 69 13.50 -3.19 1.56
C GLN A 69 11.99 -2.89 1.60
N HIS A 70 11.21 -3.76 2.24
CA HIS A 70 9.77 -3.54 2.47
C HIS A 70 9.56 -2.31 3.36
N ALA A 71 10.35 -2.16 4.43
CA ALA A 71 10.29 -1.01 5.31
C ALA A 71 10.64 0.31 4.61
N LYS A 72 11.69 0.31 3.78
CA LYS A 72 12.06 1.48 2.96
C LYS A 72 10.95 1.89 1.99
N GLN A 73 10.24 0.93 1.40
CA GLN A 73 9.09 1.20 0.52
C GLN A 73 7.89 1.80 1.28
N GLU A 74 7.77 1.52 2.58
CA GLU A 74 6.81 2.14 3.50
C GLU A 74 7.37 3.39 4.21
N ASN A 75 8.56 3.86 3.81
CA ASN A 75 9.26 5.00 4.42
C ASN A 75 9.40 4.90 5.95
N MET A 76 9.70 3.69 6.43
CA MET A 76 9.85 3.34 7.85
C MET A 76 11.09 2.44 8.06
N CYS A 77 11.54 2.32 9.30
CA CYS A 77 12.49 1.27 9.68
C CYS A 77 11.80 -0.10 9.81
N LEU A 78 12.55 -1.20 9.64
CA LEU A 78 11.98 -2.55 9.76
C LEU A 78 11.33 -2.81 11.13
N ALA A 79 11.92 -2.26 12.20
CA ALA A 79 11.35 -2.32 13.54
C ALA A 79 9.99 -1.61 13.62
N GLU A 80 9.87 -0.39 13.06
CA GLU A 80 8.62 0.36 13.03
C GLU A 80 7.56 -0.34 12.19
N LEU A 81 7.94 -0.88 11.02
CA LEU A 81 7.02 -1.64 10.17
C LEU A 81 6.47 -2.88 10.91
N LEU A 82 7.33 -3.60 11.63
CA LEU A 82 6.92 -4.76 12.43
C LEU A 82 6.01 -4.36 13.59
N GLU A 83 6.25 -3.23 14.25
CA GLU A 83 5.38 -2.74 15.32
C GLU A 83 4.00 -2.32 14.79
N VAL A 84 3.95 -1.62 13.66
CA VAL A 84 2.69 -1.25 13.01
C VAL A 84 1.90 -2.49 12.63
N ILE A 85 2.52 -3.50 12.03
CA ILE A 85 1.86 -4.75 11.62
C ILE A 85 1.39 -5.57 12.83
N LYS A 86 2.13 -5.55 13.95
CA LYS A 86 1.72 -6.23 15.19
C LYS A 86 0.61 -5.49 15.95
N ALA A 87 0.42 -4.21 15.69
CA ALA A 87 -0.58 -3.37 16.34
C ALA A 87 -1.95 -3.38 15.64
N ILE A 88 -2.04 -4.02 14.47
CA ILE A 88 -3.27 -4.25 13.70
C ILE A 88 -3.83 -5.62 14.09
#